data_AF-A0A1J1I9H4-F1
#
_entry.id   AF-A0A1J1I9H4-F1
#
_cell.length_a   1.000
_cell.length_b   1.000
_cell.length_c   1.000
_cell.angle_alpha   90.00
_cell.angle_beta   90.00
_cell.angle_gamma   90.00
#
_symmetry.space_group_name_H-M   'P 1'
#
loop_
_entity.id
_entity.type
_entity.pdbx_description
1 polymer ?
#
loop_
_entity_poly.entity_id
_entity_poly.type
_entity_poly.pdbx_seq_one_letter_code
_entity_poly.pdbx_strand_id
1 'polypeptide(L)'
;MIGHTTFCDKNNLPESCTSQKICTCTHRLKISLNRYVEMVIVDETTSIALYSHPFHIHGISFYVLEMGQHPDKIPMTVELAKTMNLGRNMTSPQATRQYPLKDTISIPSRGFVRIRFKATNPGFWFMHCHYESHMATGMNLVLQVGETHQMLEIPENFPKCGNYESGFLQNFSLVRTNNKLENIIQ
;
A
#
# COMPACT_ATOMS: atom_id res chain seq x y z
N MET A 1 14.69 10.62 -9.43
CA MET A 1 14.11 9.40 -10.05
C MET A 1 14.05 8.32 -9.00
N ILE A 2 12.89 7.68 -8.80
CA ILE A 2 12.74 6.54 -7.90
C ILE A 2 13.53 5.39 -8.50
N GLY A 3 14.71 5.09 -7.95
CA GLY A 3 15.61 4.05 -8.46
C GLY A 3 15.08 2.65 -8.16
N HIS A 4 15.62 1.63 -8.82
CA HIS A 4 15.33 0.22 -8.51
C HIS A 4 15.64 -0.16 -7.05
N THR A 5 16.48 0.62 -6.36
CA THR A 5 16.83 0.50 -4.95
C THR A 5 15.78 1.08 -3.99
N THR A 6 14.77 1.79 -4.49
CA THR A 6 13.77 2.48 -3.66
C THR A 6 12.60 1.58 -3.23
N PHE A 7 12.34 0.52 -4.01
CA PHE A 7 11.25 -0.42 -3.74
C PHE A 7 11.76 -1.72 -3.14
N CYS A 8 10.95 -2.29 -2.25
CA CYS A 8 11.20 -3.60 -1.66
C CYS A 8 9.99 -4.51 -1.79
N ASP A 9 10.24 -5.82 -1.75
CA ASP A 9 9.25 -6.88 -1.62
C ASP A 9 9.87 -8.09 -0.92
N LYS A 10 9.12 -9.19 -0.80
CA LYS A 10 9.58 -10.42 -0.14
C LYS A 10 10.85 -11.04 -0.74
N ASN A 11 11.16 -10.76 -2.00
CA ASN A 11 12.30 -11.32 -2.74
C ASN A 11 13.44 -10.30 -2.89
N ASN A 12 13.16 -9.01 -2.70
CA ASN A 12 14.11 -7.92 -2.86
C ASN A 12 14.04 -6.98 -1.66
N LEU A 13 14.71 -7.37 -0.57
CA LEU A 13 14.84 -6.55 0.63
C LEU A 13 16.16 -5.77 0.61
N PRO A 14 16.21 -4.53 1.14
CA PRO A 14 17.46 -3.83 1.37
C PRO A 14 18.39 -4.61 2.31
N GLU A 15 19.71 -4.51 2.11
CA GLU A 15 20.71 -5.19 2.95
C GLU A 15 20.56 -4.83 4.45
N SER A 16 20.12 -3.59 4.74
CA SER A 16 19.85 -3.11 6.10
C SER A 16 18.73 -3.86 6.82
N CYS A 17 17.87 -4.57 6.09
CA CYS A 17 16.74 -5.31 6.65
C CYS A 17 17.09 -6.74 7.11
N THR A 18 18.34 -7.19 6.93
CA THR A 18 18.78 -8.56 7.23
C THR A 18 19.02 -8.81 8.72
N SER A 19 19.15 -7.75 9.54
CA SER A 19 19.57 -7.83 10.95
C SER A 19 18.67 -7.07 11.93
N GLN A 20 17.60 -6.41 11.46
CA GLN A 20 16.68 -5.63 12.30
C GLN A 20 15.27 -6.22 12.28
N LYS A 21 14.55 -6.13 13.41
CA LYS A 21 13.12 -6.50 13.50
C LYS A 21 12.21 -5.57 12.67
N ILE A 22 12.71 -4.40 12.27
CA ILE A 22 11.98 -3.39 11.52
C ILE A 22 12.76 -3.08 10.25
N CYS A 23 12.10 -3.26 9.10
CA CYS A 23 12.64 -2.93 7.78
C CYS A 23 11.93 -1.68 7.26
N THR A 24 12.69 -0.67 6.83
CA THR A 24 12.13 0.56 6.25
C THR A 24 12.44 0.60 4.76
N CYS A 25 11.40 0.56 3.93
CA CYS A 25 11.51 0.63 2.48
C CYS A 25 10.13 0.92 1.85
N THR A 26 10.11 1.31 0.57
CA THR A 26 8.84 1.46 -0.15
C THR A 26 8.34 0.09 -0.57
N HIS A 27 7.45 -0.51 0.22
CA HIS A 27 6.90 -1.82 -0.09
C HIS A 27 6.03 -1.75 -1.36
N ARG A 28 6.40 -2.50 -2.40
CA ARG A 28 5.70 -2.50 -3.68
C ARG A 28 5.36 -3.91 -4.13
N LEU A 29 4.10 -4.12 -4.50
CA LEU A 29 3.66 -5.34 -5.17
C LEU A 29 3.37 -5.04 -6.64
N LYS A 30 4.07 -5.72 -7.55
CA LYS A 30 3.81 -5.64 -8.99
C LYS A 30 2.69 -6.60 -9.40
N ILE A 31 1.75 -6.09 -10.20
CA ILE A 31 0.60 -6.81 -10.73
C ILE A 31 0.54 -6.58 -12.24
N SER A 32 0.49 -7.65 -13.04
CA SER A 32 0.32 -7.51 -14.49
C SER A 32 -1.04 -6.90 -14.84
N LEU A 33 -1.07 -6.02 -15.85
CA LEU A 33 -2.31 -5.44 -16.38
C LEU A 33 -3.27 -6.56 -16.84
N ASN A 34 -4.57 -6.33 -16.64
CA ASN A 34 -5.67 -7.24 -16.98
C ASN A 34 -5.71 -8.57 -16.22
N ARG A 35 -4.98 -8.69 -15.09
CA ARG A 35 -5.09 -9.88 -14.23
C ARG A 35 -6.22 -9.78 -13.21
N TYR A 36 -6.87 -10.92 -12.97
CA TYR A 36 -7.66 -11.12 -11.76
C TYR A 36 -6.71 -11.35 -10.60
N VAL A 37 -6.87 -10.53 -9.56
CA VAL A 37 -6.08 -10.58 -8.34
C VAL A 37 -7.01 -10.93 -7.21
N GLU A 38 -6.60 -11.90 -6.41
CA GLU A 38 -7.20 -12.20 -5.12
C GLU A 38 -6.17 -11.91 -4.04
N MET A 39 -6.61 -11.19 -3.01
CA MET A 39 -5.77 -10.80 -1.90
C MET A 39 -6.44 -11.26 -0.61
N VAL A 40 -5.67 -11.94 0.23
CA VAL A 40 -6.04 -12.30 1.60
C VAL A 40 -5.23 -11.39 2.52
N ILE A 41 -5.91 -10.56 3.29
CA ILE A 41 -5.30 -9.67 4.26
C ILE A 41 -5.65 -10.18 5.64
N VAL A 42 -4.63 -10.35 6.48
CA VAL A 42 -4.72 -10.93 7.81
C VAL A 42 -4.27 -9.89 8.82
N ASP A 43 -5.00 -9.78 9.92
CA ASP A 43 -4.53 -9.07 11.09
C ASP A 43 -3.86 -10.07 12.06
N GLU A 44 -2.53 -10.01 12.13
CA GLU A 44 -1.71 -10.86 13.00
C GLU A 44 -1.45 -10.24 14.39
N THR A 45 -2.15 -9.15 14.74
CA THR A 45 -1.97 -8.52 16.05
C THR A 45 -2.26 -9.50 17.19
N THR A 46 -1.38 -9.52 18.18
CA THR A 46 -1.58 -10.27 19.42
C THR A 46 -2.40 -9.48 20.45
N SER A 47 -2.60 -8.18 20.19
CA SER A 47 -3.38 -7.30 21.07
C SER A 47 -4.88 -7.55 20.91
N ILE A 48 -5.58 -7.65 22.05
CA ILE A 48 -7.04 -7.79 22.10
C ILE A 48 -7.72 -6.41 22.09
N ALA A 49 -6.97 -5.31 22.11
CA ALA A 49 -7.54 -3.98 21.92
C ALA A 49 -8.20 -3.96 20.53
N LEU A 50 -9.54 -3.94 20.52
CA LEU A 50 -10.48 -4.36 19.47
C LEU A 50 -10.45 -3.55 18.16
N TYR A 51 -9.32 -2.93 17.82
CA TYR A 51 -9.22 -2.08 16.64
C TYR A 51 -9.24 -2.95 15.38
N SER A 52 -10.30 -2.81 14.61
CA SER A 52 -10.31 -3.23 13.22
C SER A 52 -9.39 -2.33 12.39
N HIS A 53 -8.80 -2.85 11.33
CA HIS A 53 -7.96 -2.05 10.43
C HIS A 53 -8.73 -1.74 9.13
N PRO A 54 -9.26 -0.51 8.93
CA PRO A 54 -9.89 -0.13 7.68
C PRO A 54 -8.82 0.02 6.61
N PHE A 55 -8.75 -0.88 5.63
CA PHE A 55 -7.83 -0.76 4.51
C PHE A 55 -8.54 -0.17 3.30
N HIS A 56 -7.92 0.87 2.74
CA HIS A 56 -8.36 1.55 1.52
C HIS A 56 -7.37 1.30 0.39
N ILE A 57 -7.85 1.13 -0.84
CA ILE A 57 -7.03 0.99 -2.05
C ILE A 57 -7.41 2.06 -3.06
N HIS A 58 -6.45 2.91 -3.41
CA HIS A 58 -6.65 3.96 -4.41
C HIS A 58 -6.84 3.35 -5.81
N GLY A 59 -7.67 3.97 -6.65
CA GLY A 59 -7.84 3.61 -8.07
C GLY A 59 -8.37 2.21 -8.38
N ILE A 60 -8.70 1.41 -7.35
CA ILE A 60 -9.15 0.02 -7.46
C ILE A 60 -10.34 -0.18 -6.54
N SER A 61 -11.49 -0.54 -7.11
CA SER A 61 -12.60 -1.15 -6.37
C SER A 61 -12.48 -2.68 -6.41
N PHE A 62 -12.88 -3.34 -5.33
CA PHE A 62 -12.78 -4.78 -5.16
C PHE A 62 -14.05 -5.39 -4.58
N TYR A 63 -14.29 -6.65 -4.92
CA TYR A 63 -15.34 -7.46 -4.34
C TYR A 63 -14.85 -8.10 -3.05
N VAL A 64 -15.63 -7.96 -1.97
CA VAL A 64 -15.36 -8.66 -0.71
C VAL A 64 -15.97 -10.06 -0.79
N LEU A 65 -15.11 -11.08 -0.89
CA LEU A 65 -15.55 -12.46 -1.04
C LEU A 65 -15.89 -13.11 0.30
N GLU A 66 -15.08 -12.84 1.30
CA GLU A 66 -15.16 -13.46 2.62
C GLU A 66 -14.44 -12.58 3.65
N MET A 67 -14.92 -12.57 4.88
CA MET A 67 -14.22 -11.99 6.02
C MET A 67 -14.66 -12.71 7.28
N GLY A 68 -13.80 -12.76 8.29
CA GLY A 68 -14.13 -13.42 9.54
C GLY A 68 -13.00 -13.46 10.54
N GLN A 69 -13.28 -14.11 11.66
CA GLN A 69 -12.33 -14.45 12.71
C GLN A 69 -12.37 -15.96 12.93
N HIS A 70 -11.32 -16.54 13.52
CA HIS A 70 -11.36 -17.94 13.90
C HIS A 70 -12.48 -18.19 14.93
N PRO A 71 -13.31 -19.24 14.79
CA PRO A 71 -14.41 -19.52 15.73
C PRO A 71 -13.97 -19.60 17.20
N ASP A 72 -12.83 -20.27 17.44
CA ASP A 72 -12.22 -20.39 18.78
C ASP A 72 -11.40 -19.15 19.19
N LYS A 73 -11.55 -18.03 18.49
CA LYS A 73 -10.82 -16.77 18.70
C LYS A 73 -9.30 -16.91 18.65
N ILE A 74 -8.75 -17.93 17.99
CA ILE A 74 -7.31 -18.07 17.75
C ILE A 74 -6.84 -16.87 16.90
N PRO A 75 -5.71 -16.21 17.22
CA PRO A 75 -5.17 -15.15 16.37
C PRO A 75 -4.94 -15.68 14.95
N MET A 76 -5.45 -14.98 13.95
CA MET A 76 -5.18 -15.35 12.57
C MET A 76 -3.70 -15.08 12.24
N THR A 77 -3.07 -15.99 11.49
CA THR A 77 -1.73 -15.79 10.92
C THR A 77 -1.75 -16.06 9.42
N VAL A 78 -0.71 -15.62 8.71
CA VAL A 78 -0.54 -15.93 7.29
C VAL A 78 -0.46 -17.45 7.05
N GLU A 79 0.20 -18.21 7.93
CA GLU A 79 0.24 -19.68 7.86
C GLU A 79 -1.13 -20.29 8.08
N LEU A 80 -1.87 -19.84 9.10
CA LEU A 80 -3.21 -20.33 9.39
C LEU A 80 -4.17 -20.03 8.23
N ALA A 81 -4.10 -18.84 7.63
CA ALA A 81 -4.90 -18.50 6.48
C ALA A 81 -4.60 -19.43 5.27
N LYS A 82 -3.33 -19.80 5.07
CA LYS A 82 -2.93 -20.76 4.03
C LYS A 82 -3.45 -22.18 4.31
N THR A 83 -3.43 -22.65 5.56
CA THR A 83 -3.92 -24.00 5.93
C THR A 83 -5.43 -24.10 5.88
N MET A 84 -6.15 -23.03 6.22
CA MET A 84 -7.61 -22.92 6.08
C MET A 84 -8.07 -22.89 4.60
N ASN A 85 -7.14 -22.97 3.63
CA ASN A 85 -7.41 -22.85 2.20
C ASN A 85 -8.16 -21.56 1.84
N LEU A 86 -7.97 -20.49 2.62
CA LEU A 86 -8.49 -19.17 2.28
C LEU A 86 -7.82 -18.73 0.97
N GLY A 87 -8.61 -18.76 -0.10
CA GLY A 87 -8.15 -18.47 -1.46
C GLY A 87 -7.76 -19.68 -2.33
N ARG A 88 -8.06 -20.91 -1.90
CA ARG A 88 -7.86 -22.14 -2.70
C ARG A 88 -9.15 -22.87 -3.07
N ASN A 89 -10.25 -22.68 -2.34
CA ASN A 89 -11.57 -23.14 -2.76
C ASN A 89 -12.16 -22.18 -3.78
N MET A 90 -11.63 -22.26 -5.01
CA MET A 90 -12.15 -21.57 -6.18
C MET A 90 -13.32 -22.36 -6.80
N THR A 91 -14.14 -23.02 -5.98
CA THR A 91 -15.45 -23.45 -6.44
C THR A 91 -16.14 -22.19 -6.95
N SER A 92 -16.56 -22.24 -8.23
CA SER A 92 -17.24 -21.17 -8.97
C SER A 92 -17.99 -20.24 -8.02
N PRO A 93 -17.98 -18.90 -8.23
CA PRO A 93 -18.94 -18.03 -7.55
C PRO A 93 -20.26 -18.78 -7.58
N GLN A 94 -20.79 -19.14 -6.41
CA GLN A 94 -22.14 -19.66 -6.35
C GLN A 94 -22.94 -18.64 -7.17
N ALA A 95 -23.50 -19.04 -8.31
CA ALA A 95 -23.92 -18.09 -9.35
C ALA A 95 -24.98 -17.09 -8.87
N THR A 96 -25.49 -17.30 -7.66
CA THR A 96 -26.46 -16.49 -6.92
C THR A 96 -25.85 -15.56 -5.85
N ARG A 97 -24.58 -15.73 -5.46
CA ARG A 97 -23.95 -14.94 -4.41
C ARG A 97 -23.44 -13.61 -4.95
N GLN A 98 -24.16 -12.53 -4.63
CA GLN A 98 -23.69 -11.17 -4.87
C GLN A 98 -22.64 -10.79 -3.82
N TYR A 99 -21.48 -10.32 -4.29
CA TYR A 99 -20.44 -9.79 -3.43
C TYR A 99 -20.49 -8.26 -3.44
N PRO A 100 -20.36 -7.58 -2.29
CA PRO A 100 -20.34 -6.13 -2.25
C PRO A 100 -19.05 -5.60 -2.90
N LEU A 101 -19.20 -4.60 -3.77
CA LEU A 101 -18.10 -3.83 -4.34
C LEU A 101 -17.73 -2.68 -3.40
N LYS A 102 -16.46 -2.56 -3.02
CA LYS A 102 -15.96 -1.54 -2.09
C LYS A 102 -14.56 -1.06 -2.52
N ASP A 103 -14.13 0.07 -1.97
CA ASP A 103 -12.74 0.56 -2.02
C ASP A 103 -12.06 0.51 -0.65
N THR A 104 -12.86 0.39 0.41
CA THR A 104 -12.45 0.36 1.80
C THR A 104 -13.13 -0.78 2.53
N ILE A 105 -12.37 -1.55 3.32
CA ILE A 105 -12.91 -2.63 4.14
C ILE A 105 -12.19 -2.72 5.48
N SER A 106 -12.97 -2.90 6.57
CA SER A 106 -12.42 -3.11 7.90
C SER A 106 -12.04 -4.57 8.10
N ILE A 107 -10.75 -4.82 8.31
CA ILE A 107 -10.24 -6.14 8.71
C ILE A 107 -10.58 -6.32 10.19
N PRO A 108 -11.35 -7.36 10.56
CA PRO A 108 -11.64 -7.64 11.96
C PRO A 108 -10.35 -7.89 12.74
N SER A 109 -10.31 -7.45 14.00
CA SER A 109 -9.16 -7.73 14.88
C SER A 109 -8.87 -9.23 14.92
N ARG A 110 -7.61 -9.65 14.75
CA ARG A 110 -7.22 -11.08 14.73
C ARG A 110 -7.96 -11.90 13.65
N GLY A 111 -8.45 -11.23 12.61
CA GLY A 111 -9.27 -11.81 11.57
C GLY A 111 -8.62 -11.75 10.20
N PHE A 112 -9.45 -11.94 9.18
CA PHE A 112 -9.03 -11.84 7.78
C PHE A 112 -10.12 -11.23 6.91
N VAL A 113 -9.71 -10.76 5.74
CA VAL A 113 -10.58 -10.46 4.61
C VAL A 113 -9.98 -11.04 3.33
N ARG A 114 -10.83 -11.62 2.48
CA ARG A 114 -10.50 -12.05 1.12
C ARG A 114 -11.22 -11.15 0.13
N ILE A 115 -10.45 -10.42 -0.67
CA ILE A 115 -10.96 -9.52 -1.70
C ILE A 115 -10.50 -9.97 -3.10
N ARG A 116 -11.28 -9.60 -4.12
CA ARG A 116 -10.93 -9.88 -5.52
C ARG A 116 -11.22 -8.68 -6.42
N PHE A 117 -10.30 -8.38 -7.32
CA PHE A 117 -10.46 -7.32 -8.32
C PHE A 117 -9.78 -7.70 -9.65
N LYS A 118 -10.14 -7.00 -10.73
CA LYS A 118 -9.43 -7.09 -12.01
C LYS A 118 -8.57 -5.84 -12.17
N ALA A 119 -7.26 -6.03 -12.29
CA ALA A 119 -6.27 -4.96 -12.39
C ALA A 119 -6.29 -4.33 -13.78
N THR A 120 -7.25 -3.42 -14.02
CA THR A 120 -7.51 -2.80 -15.33
C THR A 120 -7.03 -1.35 -15.42
N ASN A 121 -6.61 -0.77 -14.31
CA ASN A 121 -6.18 0.62 -14.20
C ASN A 121 -4.65 0.67 -13.99
N PRO A 122 -3.83 0.85 -15.04
CA PRO A 122 -2.38 0.87 -14.91
C PRO A 122 -1.92 2.12 -14.13
N GLY A 123 -1.03 1.92 -13.15
CA GLY A 123 -0.61 2.99 -12.25
C GLY A 123 0.07 2.49 -10.99
N PHE A 124 0.44 3.44 -10.12
CA PHE A 124 0.89 3.17 -8.75
C PHE A 124 -0.22 3.54 -7.78
N TRP A 125 -0.79 2.54 -7.11
CA TRP A 125 -1.95 2.70 -6.24
C TRP A 125 -1.57 2.50 -4.78
N PHE A 126 -1.85 3.50 -3.96
CA PHE A 126 -1.57 3.44 -2.53
C PHE A 126 -2.62 2.57 -1.84
N MET A 127 -2.16 1.58 -1.09
CA MET A 127 -2.99 0.74 -0.23
C MET A 127 -2.54 0.95 1.20
N HIS A 128 -3.44 1.34 2.09
CA HIS A 128 -3.07 1.71 3.44
C HIS A 128 -4.20 1.52 4.44
N CYS A 129 -3.83 1.40 5.72
CA CYS A 129 -4.79 1.58 6.79
C CYS A 129 -5.27 3.04 6.82
N HIS A 130 -6.57 3.25 6.97
CA HIS A 130 -7.21 4.56 7.00
C HIS A 130 -7.24 5.17 8.42
N TYR A 131 -6.53 4.55 9.38
CA TYR A 131 -6.08 5.23 10.58
C TYR A 131 -4.75 5.92 10.29
N GLU A 132 -4.76 7.25 10.38
CA GLU A 132 -3.62 8.09 10.01
C GLU A 132 -2.35 7.73 10.79
N SER A 133 -2.46 7.40 12.08
CA SER A 133 -1.33 6.95 12.88
C SER A 133 -0.72 5.65 12.35
N HIS A 134 -1.54 4.66 12.01
CA HIS A 134 -1.06 3.39 11.44
C HIS A 134 -0.43 3.60 10.06
N MET A 135 -1.06 4.41 9.21
CA MET A 135 -0.52 4.81 7.90
C MET A 135 0.85 5.47 8.06
N ALA A 136 0.99 6.45 8.95
CA ALA A 136 2.22 7.19 9.20
C ALA A 136 3.34 6.30 9.75
N THR A 137 2.99 5.27 10.53
CA THR A 137 3.96 4.28 11.04
C THR A 137 4.32 3.17 10.05
N GLY A 138 3.78 3.21 8.82
CA GLY A 138 4.18 2.29 7.75
C GLY A 138 3.20 1.14 7.46
N MET A 139 1.96 1.18 7.97
CA MET A 139 0.91 0.21 7.59
C MET A 139 0.32 0.55 6.21
N ASN A 140 1.19 0.50 5.20
CA ASN A 140 0.88 0.85 3.83
C ASN A 140 1.79 0.10 2.83
N LEU A 141 1.37 0.07 1.56
CA LEU A 141 2.15 -0.43 0.44
C LEU A 141 1.68 0.22 -0.87
N VAL A 142 2.45 0.03 -1.94
CA VAL A 142 2.10 0.46 -3.30
C VAL A 142 1.81 -0.74 -4.18
N LEU A 143 0.62 -0.77 -4.79
CA LEU A 143 0.28 -1.71 -5.86
C LEU A 143 0.67 -1.09 -7.20
N GLN A 144 1.66 -1.64 -7.87
CA GLN A 144 1.98 -1.25 -9.24
C GLN A 144 1.19 -2.14 -10.22
N VAL A 145 0.22 -1.57 -10.93
CA VAL A 145 -0.53 -2.27 -11.98
C VAL A 145 0.07 -1.92 -13.34
N GLY A 146 0.52 -2.94 -14.06
CA GLY A 146 1.19 -2.78 -15.35
C GLY A 146 2.61 -2.22 -15.25
N GLU A 147 3.24 -2.05 -16.40
CA GLU A 147 4.53 -1.38 -16.55
C GLU A 147 4.33 0.11 -16.85
N THR A 148 5.35 0.93 -16.61
CA THR A 148 5.26 2.40 -16.71
C THR A 148 4.87 2.89 -18.11
N HIS A 149 5.29 2.20 -19.17
CA HIS A 149 4.90 2.51 -20.56
C HIS A 149 3.41 2.24 -20.85
N GLN A 150 2.69 1.57 -19.95
CA GLN A 150 1.25 1.30 -20.06
C GLN A 150 0.42 2.33 -19.28
N MET A 151 1.06 3.21 -18.52
CA MET A 151 0.42 4.25 -17.71
C MET A 151 0.22 5.52 -18.55
N LEU A 152 -0.69 6.39 -18.13
CA LEU A 152 -0.85 7.70 -18.74
C LEU A 152 0.43 8.54 -18.60
N GLU A 153 0.73 9.31 -19.63
CA GLU A 153 1.84 10.27 -19.57
C GLU A 153 1.58 11.33 -18.51
N ILE A 154 2.66 11.77 -17.87
CA ILE A 154 2.63 12.79 -16.84
C ILE A 154 2.26 14.12 -17.51
N PRO A 155 1.25 14.87 -17.02
CA PRO A 155 0.92 16.19 -17.56
C PRO A 155 2.11 17.16 -17.53
N GLU A 156 2.21 18.07 -18.50
CA GLU A 156 3.36 18.99 -18.66
C GLU A 156 3.71 19.78 -17.38
N ASN A 157 2.69 20.21 -16.64
CA ASN A 157 2.82 21.02 -15.42
C ASN A 157 2.71 20.21 -14.13
N PHE A 158 2.90 18.88 -14.19
CA PHE A 158 2.87 18.06 -12.99
C PHE A 158 4.05 18.40 -12.07
N PRO A 159 3.83 18.58 -10.75
CA PRO A 159 4.90 18.90 -9.81
C PRO A 159 6.04 17.89 -9.86
N LYS A 160 7.26 18.39 -10.01
CA LYS A 160 8.47 17.57 -9.95
C LYS A 160 8.94 17.45 -8.51
N CYS A 161 9.62 16.36 -8.19
CA CYS A 161 10.26 16.21 -6.90
C CYS A 161 11.30 17.33 -6.70
N GLY A 162 11.26 17.98 -5.54
CA GLY A 162 12.12 19.08 -5.16
C GLY A 162 11.69 19.60 -3.80
N ASN A 163 12.47 20.51 -3.23
CA ASN A 163 11.98 21.25 -2.07
C ASN A 163 10.80 22.12 -2.50
N TYR A 164 9.81 22.29 -1.62
CA TYR A 164 8.79 23.31 -1.83
C TYR A 164 9.47 24.68 -1.74
N GLU A 165 9.78 25.26 -2.89
CA GLU A 165 10.22 26.65 -2.97
C GLU A 165 8.97 27.52 -2.99
N SER A 166 8.64 28.14 -1.85
CA SER A 166 7.60 29.16 -1.81
C SER A 166 7.95 30.23 -2.84
N GLY A 167 6.99 30.67 -3.67
CA GLY A 167 7.21 31.68 -4.72
C GLY A 167 7.81 33.01 -4.24
N PHE A 168 7.93 33.21 -2.93
CA PHE A 168 8.67 34.31 -2.30
C PHE A 168 10.20 34.24 -2.53
N LEU A 169 10.76 33.05 -2.74
CA LEU A 169 12.20 32.85 -2.92
C LEU A 169 12.68 32.94 -4.38
N GLN A 170 11.77 33.03 -5.36
CA GLN A 170 12.15 33.19 -6.77
C GLN A 170 12.85 34.54 -7.06
N ASN A 171 12.75 35.53 -6.15
CA ASN A 171 13.45 36.80 -6.25
C ASN A 171 14.70 36.92 -5.35
N PHE A 172 15.01 35.90 -4.54
CA PHE A 172 16.22 35.91 -3.72
C PHE A 172 17.24 34.95 -4.31
N SER A 173 18.04 35.48 -5.24
CA SER A 173 19.30 34.87 -5.65
C SER A 173 20.21 34.76 -4.43
N LEU A 174 20.26 33.59 -3.78
CA LEU A 174 21.28 33.32 -2.77
C LEU A 174 22.63 33.21 -3.48
N VAL A 175 23.34 34.33 -3.54
CA VAL A 175 24.76 34.35 -3.92
C VAL A 175 25.50 33.58 -2.84
N ARG A 176 25.95 32.39 -3.20
CA ARG A 176 26.72 31.51 -2.31
C ARG A 176 28.17 32.00 -2.26
N THR A 177 28.45 33.00 -1.43
CA THR A 177 29.83 33.38 -1.09
C THR A 177 30.21 32.76 0.26
N ASN A 178 31.07 31.73 0.19
CA ASN A 178 31.94 31.20 1.24
C ASN A 178 31.46 31.36 2.70
N ASN A 179 30.70 30.36 3.17
CA ASN A 179 30.63 29.91 4.57
C ASN A 179 30.31 30.93 5.68
N LYS A 180 29.54 31.99 5.41
CA LYS A 180 28.78 32.70 6.47
C LYS A 180 27.41 33.12 5.96
N LEU A 181 26.37 32.72 6.70
CA LEU A 181 25.02 33.28 6.58
C LEU A 181 25.03 34.64 7.26
N GLU A 182 24.97 35.72 6.48
CA GLU A 182 24.57 37.03 6.97
C GLU A 182 23.32 37.46 6.21
N ASN A 183 22.25 37.77 6.96
CA ASN A 183 21.02 38.33 6.41
C ASN A 183 21.24 39.81 6.14
N ILE A 184 21.23 40.22 4.86
CA ILE A 184 21.15 41.63 4.47
C ILE A 184 19.72 41.90 4.01
N ILE A 185 19.02 42.74 4.76
CA ILE A 185 17.71 43.30 4.40
C ILE A 185 17.98 44.54 3.54
N GLN A 186 17.44 44.59 2.33
CA GLN A 186 17.14 45.83 1.61
C GLN A 186 15.63 45.93 1.43
#